data_AF-A0A4D7HAD2-F1
#
_entry.id   AF-A0A4D7HAD2-F1
#
_cell.length_a   1.000
_cell.length_b   1.000
_cell.length_c   1.000
_cell.angle_alpha   90.00
_cell.angle_beta   90.00
_cell.angle_gamma   90.00
#
_symmetry.space_group_name_H-M   'P 1'
#
loop_
_entity.id
_entity.type
_entity.pdbx_description
1 polymer ?
#
loop_
_entity_poly.entity_id
_entity_poly.type
_entity_poly.pdbx_seq_one_letter_code
_entity_poly.pdbx_strand_id
1 'polypeptide(L)'
;MSRRLAAVCCLLAVCAGVASPALAASTPDAPTNGSTATNGSAASGDPSGRIVELYPNPVHDGDVGEFVVVETAGGENWTLSDGESTVAVPSSGRVALASDPEAARNLTDAPVVESALLLSNGGERLVLSRDGRVVDVVGYDSAPSGERWLRDADPHWRPRGFEPRPVVETGAADATTFVLPDAPRVPLETLRDADNRLLLAGYTFTSERAAAALRRANDRGVDVRVLVEGGPVGGVSKRQARLLDGLAAEGIDVRVVDGERARYSYHHAKYAVVDDSALVLTENWKPGGTGGHDSRGWGVRVDDAETADELAAVFETDAGWRDAKRWSEYRRSATFVAPEPASDSYAGEFDPNRVEVERVRLLTAPGNAEDAVVAELAEAEESIDVLQPSVGGPRQPFVRATTQAAERGVRVRLLLSGAWYVEEENRVVADRLNEWADSSDAPLSVRLADPRGRYGKVHAKGVVVDGETALVGSLNWNNHSARENREVVVALDGEEAAGYYAEVFAADWRASGDDESRPFPVGVGVAVVTAAALAAVVGAREIEFE
;
A
#
# COMPACT_ATOMS: atom_id res chain seq x y z
N MET A 1 -53.01 33.67 -34.93
CA MET A 1 -53.33 33.82 -33.48
C MET A 1 -52.98 32.50 -32.78
N SER A 2 -52.32 32.59 -31.61
CA SER A 2 -51.99 31.55 -30.59
C SER A 2 -51.18 30.31 -31.02
N ARG A 3 -49.95 30.08 -30.54
CA ARG A 3 -49.49 29.59 -29.21
C ARG A 3 -50.00 28.17 -28.83
N ARG A 4 -49.19 27.11 -29.07
CA ARG A 4 -48.32 26.38 -28.10
C ARG A 4 -48.11 24.88 -28.43
N LEU A 5 -46.83 24.45 -28.37
CA LEU A 5 -46.24 23.11 -28.04
C LEU A 5 -46.52 21.92 -29.00
N ALA A 6 -45.60 20.99 -29.31
CA ALA A 6 -44.25 20.69 -28.81
C ALA A 6 -43.45 19.77 -29.79
N ALA A 7 -42.12 19.92 -29.75
CA ALA A 7 -41.04 18.92 -29.86
C ALA A 7 -41.06 17.85 -30.99
N VAL A 8 -40.17 18.02 -31.97
CA VAL A 8 -39.47 16.91 -32.65
C VAL A 8 -37.98 17.26 -32.81
N CYS A 9 -37.17 16.34 -32.30
CA CYS A 9 -35.75 16.03 -32.49
C CYS A 9 -34.92 16.87 -33.47
N CYS A 10 -33.88 17.52 -32.93
CA CYS A 10 -32.60 17.67 -33.62
C CYS A 10 -31.48 17.12 -32.74
N LEU A 11 -31.06 15.89 -33.03
CA LEU A 11 -29.69 15.44 -32.82
C LEU A 11 -28.81 16.24 -33.79
N LEU A 12 -27.85 17.00 -33.27
CA LEU A 12 -26.47 17.11 -33.78
C LEU A 12 -25.71 18.23 -33.05
N ALA A 13 -24.54 17.85 -32.55
CA ALA A 13 -23.35 18.65 -32.30
C ALA A 13 -23.45 19.83 -31.30
N VAL A 14 -22.96 19.60 -30.08
CA VAL A 14 -22.11 20.56 -29.38
C VAL A 14 -20.90 19.82 -28.82
N CYS A 15 -19.81 19.84 -29.58
CA CYS A 15 -18.47 19.71 -29.05
C CYS A 15 -18.05 21.09 -28.54
N ALA A 16 -17.87 21.25 -27.23
CA ALA A 16 -16.99 22.27 -26.65
C ALA A 16 -16.76 22.03 -25.15
N GLY A 17 -15.56 21.56 -24.84
CA GLY A 17 -14.71 22.07 -23.75
C GLY A 17 -15.25 22.06 -22.33
N VAL A 18 -14.94 20.99 -21.60
CA VAL A 18 -14.54 21.11 -20.20
C VAL A 18 -13.33 20.20 -19.99
N ALA A 19 -12.13 20.77 -20.09
CA ALA A 19 -10.91 20.13 -19.64
C ALA A 19 -10.99 20.00 -18.12
N SER A 20 -11.14 18.76 -17.63
CA SER A 20 -10.90 18.42 -16.23
C SER A 20 -9.48 17.87 -16.12
N PRO A 21 -8.70 18.23 -15.07
CA PRO A 21 -7.31 17.82 -14.99
C PRO A 21 -7.22 16.31 -14.79
N ALA A 22 -6.41 15.67 -15.63
CA ALA A 22 -5.99 14.29 -15.47
C ALA A 22 -5.35 14.12 -14.08
N LEU A 23 -5.99 13.31 -13.23
CA LEU A 23 -5.34 12.72 -12.07
C LEU A 23 -4.56 11.51 -12.59
N ALA A 24 -3.25 11.58 -12.44
CA ALA A 24 -2.30 10.65 -13.00
C ALA A 24 -2.62 9.21 -12.59
N ALA A 25 -3.08 8.44 -13.57
CA ALA A 25 -2.81 7.01 -13.65
C ALA A 25 -1.30 6.83 -13.82
N SER A 26 -0.77 5.80 -13.15
CA SER A 26 0.38 5.01 -13.60
C SER A 26 1.45 5.76 -14.39
N THR A 27 2.49 6.21 -13.68
CA THR A 27 3.78 6.40 -14.34
C THR A 27 4.19 5.07 -14.97
N PRO A 28 4.39 4.99 -16.30
CA PRO A 28 5.10 3.84 -16.88
C PRO A 28 6.48 3.83 -16.24
N ASP A 29 6.95 2.66 -15.78
CA ASP A 29 8.28 2.40 -15.18
C ASP A 29 9.22 3.59 -15.39
N ALA A 30 9.15 4.56 -14.46
CA ALA A 30 10.26 5.47 -14.30
C ALA A 30 11.43 4.52 -13.99
N PRO A 31 12.59 4.66 -14.66
CA PRO A 31 13.72 3.83 -14.33
C PRO A 31 13.87 3.95 -12.82
N THR A 32 13.74 2.83 -12.12
CA THR A 32 14.15 2.76 -10.73
C THR A 32 15.60 3.19 -10.77
N ASN A 33 15.87 4.46 -10.52
CA ASN A 33 17.12 4.90 -9.95
C ASN A 33 17.10 4.35 -8.53
N GLY A 34 17.11 3.02 -8.42
CA GLY A 34 17.69 2.38 -7.26
C GLY A 34 19.09 2.94 -7.24
N SER A 35 19.34 3.89 -6.35
CA SER A 35 20.70 4.30 -6.02
C SER A 35 21.36 3.06 -5.43
N THR A 36 21.87 2.22 -6.31
CA THR A 36 22.74 1.14 -5.92
C THR A 36 24.00 1.82 -5.45
N ALA A 37 24.23 1.80 -4.13
CA ALA A 37 25.60 1.84 -3.67
C ALA A 37 26.29 0.66 -4.35
N THR A 38 27.08 0.93 -5.38
CA THR A 38 27.75 -0.14 -6.09
C THR A 38 28.76 -0.71 -5.11
N ASN A 39 28.59 -1.99 -4.78
CA ASN A 39 29.65 -2.77 -4.15
C ASN A 39 30.84 -2.75 -5.12
N GLY A 40 31.68 -1.73 -5.01
CA GLY A 40 32.97 -1.69 -5.65
C GLY A 40 33.69 -2.96 -5.21
N SER A 41 33.89 -3.87 -6.16
CA SER A 41 34.62 -5.14 -6.05
C SER A 41 35.35 -5.28 -4.71
N ALA A 42 34.81 -6.10 -3.81
CA ALA A 42 35.48 -6.51 -2.59
C ALA A 42 36.83 -7.14 -2.95
N ALA A 43 37.90 -6.35 -2.91
CA ALA A 43 39.20 -6.89 -2.57
C ALA A 43 39.05 -7.36 -1.13
N SER A 44 38.94 -8.69 -0.94
CA SER A 44 38.96 -9.42 0.35
C SER A 44 39.07 -8.49 1.57
N GLY A 45 37.94 -8.09 2.14
CA GLY A 45 37.88 -7.08 3.20
C GLY A 45 38.85 -7.45 4.33
N ASP A 46 39.84 -6.61 4.55
CA ASP A 46 40.70 -6.72 5.72
C ASP A 46 39.81 -6.44 6.94
N PRO A 47 39.61 -7.40 7.86
CA PRO A 47 38.77 -7.20 9.04
C PRO A 47 39.32 -6.10 9.97
N SER A 48 40.49 -5.55 9.66
CA SER A 48 41.08 -4.45 10.41
C SER A 48 40.34 -3.12 10.25
N GLY A 49 39.48 -2.92 9.24
CA GLY A 49 38.60 -1.76 9.18
C GLY A 49 37.57 -1.74 8.05
N ARG A 50 36.47 -1.00 8.22
CA ARG A 50 35.37 -0.90 7.25
C ARG A 50 34.53 0.37 7.42
N ILE A 51 33.87 0.80 6.35
CA ILE A 51 32.83 1.85 6.32
C ILE A 51 31.48 1.19 6.57
N VAL A 52 30.72 1.61 7.59
CA VAL A 52 29.52 0.89 8.04
C VAL A 52 28.20 1.65 7.90
N GLU A 53 28.23 2.98 7.81
CA GLU A 53 27.03 3.80 7.66
C GLU A 53 27.37 5.11 6.96
N LEU A 54 26.52 5.57 6.04
CA LEU A 54 26.62 6.87 5.38
C LEU A 54 25.35 7.68 5.62
N TYR A 55 25.49 8.97 5.90
CA TYR A 55 24.38 9.92 5.95
C TYR A 55 24.75 11.27 5.30
N PRO A 56 24.91 11.32 3.97
CA PRO A 56 25.39 12.51 3.26
C PRO A 56 24.30 13.55 2.95
N ASN A 57 23.02 13.15 2.90
CA ASN A 57 21.91 14.06 2.55
C ASN A 57 20.91 14.24 3.72
N PRO A 58 21.30 14.91 4.83
CA PRO A 58 20.35 15.29 5.88
C PRO A 58 19.22 16.17 5.36
N VAL A 59 18.05 16.09 6.00
CA VAL A 59 16.89 16.98 5.73
C VAL A 59 17.15 18.45 6.12
N HIS A 60 18.26 18.74 6.79
CA HIS A 60 18.59 20.09 7.21
C HIS A 60 19.27 20.87 6.07
N ASP A 61 18.94 22.17 5.94
CA ASP A 61 19.55 23.06 4.95
C ASP A 61 21.08 23.01 4.99
N GLY A 62 21.70 22.82 3.83
CA GLY A 62 23.16 22.76 3.71
C GLY A 62 23.78 21.46 4.26
N ASP A 63 23.00 20.38 4.30
CA ASP A 63 23.45 19.03 4.71
C ASP A 63 24.02 19.00 6.14
N VAL A 64 23.51 19.89 7.01
CA VAL A 64 23.95 20.01 8.40
C VAL A 64 23.71 18.70 9.16
N GLY A 65 24.80 18.15 9.70
CA GLY A 65 24.81 16.88 10.43
C GLY A 65 25.06 15.66 9.55
N GLU A 66 25.58 15.84 8.34
CA GLU A 66 26.11 14.75 7.53
C GLU A 66 27.22 13.99 8.25
N PHE A 67 27.34 12.68 7.99
CA PHE A 67 28.41 11.88 8.58
C PHE A 67 28.72 10.59 7.81
N VAL A 68 29.92 10.06 8.05
CA VAL A 68 30.34 8.69 7.69
C VAL A 68 30.72 7.94 8.96
N VAL A 69 30.18 6.75 9.17
CA VAL A 69 30.62 5.87 10.26
C VAL A 69 31.61 4.84 9.75
N VAL A 70 32.73 4.75 10.43
CA VAL A 70 33.80 3.77 10.17
C VAL A 70 34.07 2.94 11.43
N GLU A 71 34.48 1.70 11.22
CA GLU A 71 34.97 0.79 12.26
C GLU A 71 36.43 0.43 11.94
N THR A 72 37.32 0.58 12.92
CA THR A 72 38.75 0.23 12.80
C THR A 72 39.20 -0.63 13.99
N ALA A 73 40.20 -1.50 13.78
CA ALA A 73 40.66 -2.50 14.74
C ALA A 73 42.13 -2.28 15.18
N GLY A 74 42.47 -1.06 15.59
CA GLY A 74 43.82 -0.69 16.02
C GLY A 74 44.76 -0.35 14.85
N GLY A 75 45.99 0.04 15.20
CA GLY A 75 46.99 0.49 14.22
C GLY A 75 47.00 2.00 14.01
N GLU A 76 48.06 2.51 13.39
CA GLU A 76 48.24 3.95 13.13
C GLU A 76 47.92 4.28 11.66
N ASN A 77 47.83 5.58 11.33
CA ASN A 77 47.69 6.10 9.96
C ASN A 77 46.44 5.61 9.20
N TRP A 78 45.29 5.60 9.86
CA TRP A 78 44.01 5.42 9.19
C TRP A 78 43.55 6.73 8.53
N THR A 79 43.08 6.65 7.29
CA THR A 79 42.53 7.79 6.56
C THR A 79 41.27 7.43 5.78
N LEU A 80 40.36 8.39 5.64
CA LEU A 80 39.20 8.30 4.76
C LEU A 80 39.31 9.40 3.70
N SER A 81 39.04 9.06 2.43
CA SER A 81 39.05 10.02 1.32
C SER A 81 37.77 9.89 0.49
N ASP A 82 37.18 11.01 0.11
CA ASP A 82 36.06 11.16 -0.84
C ASP A 82 36.53 11.28 -2.31
N GLY A 83 37.79 11.67 -2.52
CA GLY A 83 38.40 11.93 -3.83
C GLY A 83 39.01 13.34 -3.90
N GLU A 84 38.47 14.27 -3.12
CA GLU A 84 38.82 15.69 -3.06
C GLU A 84 39.64 16.02 -1.81
N SER A 85 39.28 15.39 -0.70
CA SER A 85 39.83 15.54 0.64
C SER A 85 40.32 14.19 1.20
N THR A 86 41.15 14.26 2.24
CA THR A 86 41.58 13.07 2.99
C THR A 86 41.68 13.46 4.45
N VAL A 87 40.95 12.74 5.29
CA VAL A 87 40.82 13.02 6.72
C VAL A 87 41.40 11.87 7.54
N ALA A 88 41.92 12.19 8.72
CA ALA A 88 42.41 11.18 9.65
C ALA A 88 41.23 10.46 10.31
N VAL A 89 41.39 9.15 10.52
CA VAL A 89 40.39 8.31 11.18
C VAL A 89 40.96 7.79 12.50
N PRO A 90 40.18 7.77 13.60
CA PRO A 90 40.58 7.13 14.85
C PRO A 90 41.06 5.68 14.65
N SER A 91 42.09 5.32 15.39
CA SER A 91 42.79 4.04 15.25
C SER A 91 41.98 2.82 15.68
N SER A 92 40.94 2.99 16.49
CA SER A 92 40.10 1.89 16.95
C SER A 92 38.68 2.32 17.28
N GLY A 93 37.74 1.42 17.05
CA GLY A 93 36.33 1.55 17.45
C GLY A 93 35.42 1.99 16.31
N ARG A 94 34.11 2.11 16.63
CA ARG A 94 33.08 2.64 15.74
C ARG A 94 32.97 4.14 15.97
N VAL A 95 33.22 4.95 14.94
CA VAL A 95 33.23 6.43 15.05
C VAL A 95 32.55 7.06 13.85
N ALA A 96 31.76 8.10 14.10
CA ALA A 96 31.16 8.94 13.07
C ALA A 96 32.07 10.14 12.80
N LEU A 97 32.43 10.35 11.54
CA LEU A 97 33.19 11.50 11.07
C LEU A 97 32.20 12.51 10.49
N ALA A 98 32.18 13.73 11.02
CA ALA A 98 31.24 14.76 10.62
C ALA A 98 31.88 16.16 10.59
N SER A 99 31.45 16.98 9.64
CA SER A 99 31.81 18.40 9.54
C SER A 99 31.14 19.26 10.64
N ASP A 100 29.93 18.87 11.07
CA ASP A 100 29.22 19.42 12.22
C ASP A 100 28.96 18.35 13.29
N PRO A 101 29.86 18.21 14.29
CA PRO A 101 29.71 17.22 15.35
C PRO A 101 28.49 17.43 16.24
N GLU A 102 28.02 18.66 16.43
CA GLU A 102 26.87 18.92 17.31
C GLU A 102 25.57 18.47 16.65
N ALA A 103 25.40 18.74 15.36
CA ALA A 103 24.27 18.26 14.58
C ALA A 103 24.30 16.73 14.45
N ALA A 104 25.45 16.15 14.10
CA ALA A 104 25.60 14.71 13.88
C ALA A 104 25.35 13.87 15.15
N ARG A 105 25.71 14.35 16.35
CA ARG A 105 25.41 13.65 17.63
C ARG A 105 23.94 13.40 17.88
N ASN A 106 23.05 14.17 17.27
CA ASN A 106 21.60 13.97 17.35
C ASN A 106 21.07 12.97 16.31
N LEU A 107 21.95 12.48 15.43
CA LEU A 107 21.60 11.70 14.24
C LEU A 107 22.19 10.28 14.25
N THR A 108 23.24 10.03 15.03
CA THR A 108 23.92 8.73 15.16
C THR A 108 24.27 8.40 16.62
N ASP A 109 24.25 7.11 16.96
CA ASP A 109 24.69 6.59 18.26
C ASP A 109 26.21 6.37 18.34
N ALA A 110 26.93 6.49 17.21
CA ALA A 110 28.39 6.40 17.21
C ALA A 110 29.01 7.65 17.85
N PRO A 111 30.10 7.52 18.62
CA PRO A 111 30.93 8.65 19.02
C PRO A 111 31.34 9.49 17.81
N VAL A 112 31.01 10.79 17.85
CA VAL A 112 31.26 11.71 16.74
C VAL A 112 32.60 12.44 16.91
N VAL A 113 33.39 12.40 15.85
CA VAL A 113 34.69 13.07 15.72
C VAL A 113 34.58 14.11 14.61
N GLU A 114 35.06 15.32 14.91
CA GLU A 114 35.13 16.40 13.94
C GLU A 114 36.08 16.06 12.80
N SER A 115 35.61 16.26 11.57
CA SER A 115 36.31 15.92 10.35
C SER A 115 35.93 16.91 9.25
N ALA A 116 36.90 17.39 8.47
CA ALA A 116 36.66 18.29 7.35
C ALA A 116 36.13 17.59 6.08
N LEU A 117 35.35 16.52 6.27
CA LEU A 117 34.75 15.73 5.20
C LEU A 117 33.41 16.37 4.82
N LEU A 118 33.17 16.61 3.53
CA LEU A 118 31.92 17.13 3.00
C LEU A 118 31.43 16.16 1.93
N LEU A 119 30.20 15.68 2.06
CA LEU A 119 29.71 14.59 1.24
C LEU A 119 28.85 15.10 0.08
N SER A 120 28.97 14.45 -1.07
CA SER A 120 28.17 14.75 -2.25
C SER A 120 26.82 14.04 -2.21
N ASN A 121 25.72 14.80 -2.31
CA ASN A 121 24.38 14.24 -2.52
C ASN A 121 24.20 13.58 -3.90
N GLY A 122 25.00 14.00 -4.88
CA GLY A 122 25.00 13.53 -6.26
C GLY A 122 25.89 12.31 -6.51
N GLY A 123 26.36 11.66 -5.45
CA GLY A 123 27.21 10.48 -5.51
C GLY A 123 28.66 10.76 -5.12
N GLU A 124 29.29 9.78 -4.50
CA GLU A 124 30.65 9.85 -3.97
C GLU A 124 31.32 8.46 -3.94
N ARG A 125 32.66 8.43 -3.89
CA ARG A 125 33.43 7.20 -3.67
C ARG A 125 34.39 7.34 -2.49
N LEU A 126 33.95 6.84 -1.34
CA LEU A 126 34.70 6.83 -0.10
C LEU A 126 35.71 5.69 -0.06
N VAL A 127 36.96 6.01 0.29
CA VAL A 127 38.10 5.10 0.37
C VAL A 127 38.70 5.13 1.76
N LEU A 128 38.50 4.06 2.52
CA LEU A 128 39.18 3.84 3.80
C LEU A 128 40.54 3.20 3.52
N SER A 129 41.60 3.80 4.06
CA SER A 129 42.98 3.35 3.88
C SER A 129 43.73 3.28 5.19
N ARG A 130 44.75 2.42 5.24
CA ARG A 130 45.71 2.29 6.32
C ARG A 130 47.12 2.20 5.76
N ASP A 131 48.04 3.03 6.26
CA ASP A 131 49.43 3.08 5.78
C ASP A 131 49.52 3.24 4.25
N GLY A 132 48.60 4.02 3.67
CA GLY A 132 48.50 4.25 2.21
C GLY A 132 47.95 3.06 1.40
N ARG A 133 47.53 1.96 2.04
CA ARG A 133 46.86 0.84 1.39
C ARG A 133 45.35 0.95 1.56
N VAL A 134 44.61 0.71 0.49
CA VAL A 134 43.15 0.65 0.52
C VAL A 134 42.69 -0.55 1.35
N VAL A 135 41.82 -0.30 2.32
CA VAL A 135 41.22 -1.30 3.21
C VAL A 135 39.77 -1.57 2.82
N ASP A 136 38.98 -0.51 2.57
CA ASP A 136 37.57 -0.61 2.21
C ASP A 136 37.15 0.54 1.30
N VAL A 137 36.11 0.31 0.49
CA VAL A 137 35.56 1.28 -0.45
C VAL A 137 34.04 1.21 -0.42
N VAL A 138 33.38 2.36 -0.34
CA VAL A 138 31.94 2.49 -0.62
C VAL A 138 31.74 3.54 -1.69
N GLY A 139 31.02 3.20 -2.75
CA GLY A 139 30.56 4.17 -3.73
C GLY A 139 29.03 4.24 -3.72
N TYR A 140 28.47 5.43 -3.97
CA TYR A 140 27.05 5.61 -4.22
C TYR A 140 26.83 6.63 -5.34
N ASP A 141 25.77 6.45 -6.12
CA ASP A 141 25.46 7.32 -7.27
C ASP A 141 24.57 8.50 -6.89
N SER A 142 23.79 8.38 -5.83
CA SER A 142 22.98 9.45 -5.27
C SER A 142 22.59 9.11 -3.83
N ALA A 143 22.51 10.12 -2.97
CA ALA A 143 21.99 9.94 -1.63
C ALA A 143 20.56 10.47 -1.53
N PRO A 144 19.56 9.63 -1.21
CA PRO A 144 18.21 10.10 -0.94
C PRO A 144 18.18 10.99 0.30
N SER A 145 17.37 12.04 0.26
CA SER A 145 17.25 12.97 1.38
C SER A 145 16.63 12.29 2.60
N GLY A 146 17.24 12.49 3.77
CA GLY A 146 16.75 11.91 5.01
C GLY A 146 17.04 10.43 5.21
N GLU A 147 17.70 9.78 4.26
CA GLU A 147 18.04 8.35 4.33
C GLU A 147 19.50 8.12 4.67
N ARG A 148 19.76 7.03 5.40
CA ARG A 148 21.10 6.53 5.68
C ARG A 148 21.36 5.25 4.93
N TRP A 149 22.57 5.07 4.43
CA TRP A 149 23.03 3.78 3.93
C TRP A 149 23.62 2.99 5.09
N LEU A 150 23.27 1.70 5.20
CA LEU A 150 23.79 0.81 6.24
C LEU A 150 24.50 -0.39 5.60
N ARG A 151 25.71 -0.71 6.07
CA ARG A 151 26.43 -1.92 5.66
C ARG A 151 25.98 -3.11 6.51
N ASP A 152 24.84 -3.70 6.16
CA ASP A 152 24.37 -4.97 6.73
C ASP A 152 24.35 -6.10 5.69
N ALA A 153 23.53 -7.14 5.87
CA ALA A 153 23.45 -8.28 4.95
C ALA A 153 22.87 -7.90 3.57
N ASP A 154 22.09 -6.81 3.51
CA ASP A 154 21.52 -6.26 2.28
C ASP A 154 21.71 -4.73 2.28
N PRO A 155 22.90 -4.23 1.91
CA PRO A 155 23.21 -2.81 2.04
C PRO A 155 22.37 -1.94 1.12
N HIS A 156 21.46 -1.16 1.71
CA HIS A 156 20.61 -0.21 1.00
C HIS A 156 20.36 1.07 1.79
N TRP A 157 19.87 2.10 1.09
CA TRP A 157 19.39 3.33 1.70
C TRP A 157 18.11 3.07 2.49
N ARG A 158 18.03 3.58 3.71
CA ARG A 158 16.87 3.46 4.58
C ARG A 158 16.53 4.80 5.21
N PRO A 159 15.25 5.17 5.29
CA PRO A 159 14.81 6.33 6.04
C PRO A 159 15.27 6.29 7.50
N ARG A 160 15.72 7.42 8.03
CA ARG A 160 16.10 7.48 9.45
C ARG A 160 14.89 7.27 10.37
N GLY A 161 15.08 6.42 11.38
CA GLY A 161 14.02 6.01 12.30
C GLY A 161 13.12 4.90 11.78
N PHE A 162 13.41 4.37 10.59
CA PHE A 162 12.86 3.10 10.18
C PHE A 162 13.70 1.96 10.77
N GLU A 163 13.02 1.06 11.48
CA GLU A 163 13.59 -0.17 12.00
C GLU A 163 12.75 -1.33 11.45
N PRO A 164 13.35 -2.28 10.71
CA PRO A 164 12.65 -3.46 10.24
C PRO A 164 12.09 -4.27 11.42
N ARG A 165 10.84 -4.71 11.29
CA ARG A 165 10.20 -5.59 12.28
C ARG A 165 10.33 -7.05 11.83
N PRO A 166 10.60 -8.01 12.73
CA PRO A 166 10.47 -9.43 12.39
C PRO A 166 9.00 -9.77 12.08
N VAL A 167 8.77 -10.91 11.43
CA VAL A 167 7.42 -11.50 11.42
C VAL A 167 7.06 -11.83 12.86
N VAL A 168 5.90 -11.37 13.31
CA VAL A 168 5.38 -11.74 14.62
C VAL A 168 4.24 -12.71 14.42
N GLU A 169 4.36 -13.86 15.06
CA GLU A 169 3.35 -14.90 15.07
C GLU A 169 2.69 -14.92 16.44
N THR A 170 1.38 -14.86 16.44
CA THR A 170 0.54 -15.00 17.63
C THR A 170 -0.20 -16.33 17.56
N GLY A 171 -0.67 -16.81 18.71
CA GLY A 171 -1.31 -18.11 18.82
C GLY A 171 -2.69 -18.22 18.16
N ALA A 172 -3.41 -19.27 18.54
CA ALA A 172 -4.79 -19.46 18.09
C ALA A 172 -5.69 -18.34 18.64
N ALA A 173 -6.62 -17.87 17.81
CA ALA A 173 -7.48 -16.74 18.12
C ALA A 173 -8.90 -16.92 17.55
N ASP A 174 -9.88 -16.29 18.18
CA ASP A 174 -11.17 -16.06 17.56
C ASP A 174 -11.04 -14.94 16.52
N ALA A 175 -11.60 -15.12 15.33
CA ALA A 175 -11.62 -14.11 14.29
C ALA A 175 -13.03 -13.94 13.70
N THR A 176 -13.34 -12.72 13.26
CA THR A 176 -14.53 -12.42 12.45
C THR A 176 -14.07 -12.05 11.04
N THR A 177 -14.25 -12.94 10.07
CA THR A 177 -13.97 -12.70 8.66
C THR A 177 -15.16 -12.02 8.01
N PHE A 178 -14.91 -11.05 7.14
CA PHE A 178 -15.98 -10.35 6.45
C PHE A 178 -15.52 -9.71 5.14
N VAL A 179 -16.49 -9.39 4.30
CA VAL A 179 -16.29 -8.61 3.08
C VAL A 179 -17.21 -7.40 3.00
N LEU A 180 -16.75 -6.42 2.26
CA LEU A 180 -17.49 -5.23 1.88
C LEU A 180 -17.87 -5.37 0.40
N PRO A 181 -19.04 -4.88 -0.03
CA PRO A 181 -19.98 -4.04 0.70
C PRO A 181 -20.93 -4.75 1.69
N ASP A 182 -20.84 -6.06 1.84
CA ASP A 182 -21.85 -6.93 2.48
C ASP A 182 -21.97 -6.72 4.01
N ALA A 183 -20.84 -6.54 4.69
CA ALA A 183 -20.79 -6.49 6.15
C ALA A 183 -20.17 -5.18 6.71
N PRO A 184 -20.69 -3.98 6.34
CA PRO A 184 -20.12 -2.70 6.78
C PRO A 184 -20.35 -2.41 8.27
N ARG A 185 -21.20 -3.22 8.92
CA ARG A 185 -21.47 -3.15 10.35
C ARG A 185 -20.28 -3.59 11.19
N VAL A 186 -19.54 -4.61 10.78
CA VAL A 186 -18.42 -5.17 11.55
C VAL A 186 -17.40 -4.10 11.94
N PRO A 187 -16.76 -3.35 11.01
CA PRO A 187 -15.80 -2.34 11.41
C PRO A 187 -16.40 -1.22 12.27
N LEU A 188 -17.69 -0.90 12.10
CA LEU A 188 -18.35 0.15 12.90
C LEU A 188 -18.74 -0.31 14.30
N GLU A 189 -19.14 -1.57 14.45
CA GLU A 189 -19.44 -2.20 15.75
C GLU A 189 -18.15 -2.33 16.55
N THR A 190 -17.07 -2.83 15.94
CA THR A 190 -15.74 -2.89 16.56
C THR A 190 -15.33 -1.54 17.15
N LEU A 191 -15.43 -0.44 16.40
CA LEU A 191 -15.06 0.88 16.93
C LEU A 191 -15.98 1.37 18.06
N ARG A 192 -17.24 0.93 18.07
CA ARG A 192 -18.22 1.35 19.10
C ARG A 192 -18.02 0.60 20.40
N ASP A 193 -17.53 -0.62 20.33
CA ASP A 193 -17.40 -1.54 21.47
C ASP A 193 -16.16 -1.24 22.33
N ALA A 194 -15.35 -0.24 21.96
CA ALA A 194 -14.17 0.18 22.71
C ALA A 194 -14.50 0.63 24.15
N ASP A 195 -13.73 0.11 25.10
CA ASP A 195 -13.85 0.38 26.54
C ASP A 195 -12.61 1.08 27.13
N ASN A 196 -11.40 0.77 26.66
CA ASN A 196 -10.14 1.30 27.23
C ASN A 196 -9.29 2.05 26.21
N ARG A 197 -9.00 1.44 25.04
CA ARG A 197 -8.17 2.05 23.98
C ARG A 197 -8.79 1.89 22.61
N LEU A 198 -8.60 2.90 21.77
CA LEU A 198 -8.97 2.86 20.37
C LEU A 198 -7.95 3.61 19.51
N LEU A 199 -7.10 2.86 18.82
CA LEU A 199 -6.04 3.37 17.95
C LEU A 199 -6.43 3.12 16.50
N LEU A 200 -6.68 4.16 15.71
CA LEU A 200 -7.11 4.02 14.32
C LEU A 200 -6.04 4.56 13.36
N ALA A 201 -5.58 3.70 12.45
CA ALA A 201 -4.66 4.06 11.38
C ALA A 201 -5.36 4.00 10.01
N GLY A 202 -5.10 4.97 9.14
CA GLY A 202 -5.79 5.04 7.86
C GLY A 202 -5.18 5.96 6.80
N TYR A 203 -5.00 5.43 5.59
CA TYR A 203 -4.59 6.23 4.43
C TYR A 203 -5.56 7.37 4.06
N THR A 204 -6.86 7.13 4.05
CA THR A 204 -7.86 8.22 3.94
C THR A 204 -8.96 8.04 4.97
N PHE A 205 -9.43 9.16 5.51
CA PHE A 205 -10.45 9.21 6.56
C PHE A 205 -11.56 10.19 6.18
N THR A 206 -12.63 9.65 5.60
CA THR A 206 -13.80 10.42 5.17
C THR A 206 -15.11 9.85 5.71
N SER A 207 -15.08 8.82 6.57
CA SER A 207 -16.28 8.22 7.14
C SER A 207 -16.82 9.04 8.32
N GLU A 208 -17.99 9.65 8.13
CA GLU A 208 -18.74 10.29 9.22
C GLU A 208 -19.19 9.29 10.29
N ARG A 209 -19.47 8.04 9.90
CA ARG A 209 -19.88 6.98 10.84
C ARG A 209 -18.73 6.56 11.73
N ALA A 210 -17.53 6.39 11.15
CA ALA A 210 -16.33 6.13 11.94
C ALA A 210 -16.02 7.32 12.84
N ALA A 211 -16.02 8.55 12.31
CA ALA A 211 -15.81 9.77 13.11
C ALA A 211 -16.78 9.86 14.30
N ALA A 212 -18.07 9.55 14.10
CA ALA A 212 -19.04 9.53 15.18
C ALA A 212 -18.77 8.43 16.23
N ALA A 213 -18.27 7.26 15.82
CA ALA A 213 -17.87 6.19 16.74
C ALA A 213 -16.67 6.63 17.60
N LEU A 214 -15.64 7.23 16.98
CA LEU A 214 -14.46 7.77 17.67
C LEU A 214 -14.86 8.80 18.75
N ARG A 215 -15.71 9.76 18.40
CA ARG A 215 -16.19 10.78 19.34
C ARG A 215 -16.95 10.16 20.51
N ARG A 216 -17.86 9.22 20.23
CA ARG A 216 -18.60 8.51 21.29
C ARG A 216 -17.70 7.69 22.20
N ALA A 217 -16.61 7.12 21.69
CA ALA A 217 -15.62 6.43 22.52
C ALA A 217 -14.87 7.44 23.40
N ASN A 218 -14.43 8.55 22.83
CA ASN A 218 -13.78 9.65 23.56
C ASN A 218 -14.69 10.24 24.66
N ASP A 219 -15.98 10.43 24.39
CA ASP A 219 -16.98 10.88 25.37
C ASP A 219 -17.17 9.90 26.54
N ARG A 220 -16.90 8.61 26.32
CA ARG A 220 -16.89 7.58 27.37
C ARG A 220 -15.58 7.51 28.15
N GLY A 221 -14.54 8.23 27.72
CA GLY A 221 -13.22 8.24 28.35
C GLY A 221 -12.23 7.21 27.82
N VAL A 222 -12.49 6.61 26.65
CA VAL A 222 -11.56 5.71 25.95
C VAL A 222 -10.34 6.52 25.45
N ASP A 223 -9.13 5.96 25.50
CA ASP A 223 -7.94 6.56 24.85
C ASP A 223 -8.08 6.45 23.33
N VAL A 224 -8.54 7.52 22.68
CA VAL A 224 -8.75 7.56 21.23
C VAL A 224 -7.60 8.29 20.54
N ARG A 225 -6.93 7.61 19.61
CA ARG A 225 -5.86 8.18 18.78
C ARG A 225 -6.04 7.82 17.31
N VAL A 226 -5.74 8.79 16.44
CA VAL A 226 -5.93 8.67 14.99
C VAL A 226 -4.65 9.01 14.27
N LEU A 227 -4.18 8.13 13.40
CA LEU A 227 -3.03 8.33 12.53
C LEU A 227 -3.46 8.21 11.07
N VAL A 228 -3.18 9.22 10.25
CA VAL A 228 -3.55 9.21 8.82
C VAL A 228 -2.41 9.65 7.90
N GLU A 229 -2.51 9.33 6.61
CA GLU A 229 -1.61 9.83 5.58
C GLU A 229 -1.88 11.31 5.25
N GLY A 230 -0.81 12.10 5.10
CA GLY A 230 -0.90 13.54 4.84
C GLY A 230 -0.88 13.95 3.38
N GLY A 231 -0.41 13.10 2.48
CA GLY A 231 -0.36 13.37 1.05
C GLY A 231 -0.91 12.24 0.20
N PRO A 232 -2.09 11.65 0.52
CA PRO A 232 -2.59 10.51 -0.25
C PRO A 232 -2.74 10.90 -1.72
N VAL A 233 -2.58 9.95 -2.64
CA VAL A 233 -2.86 10.13 -4.08
C VAL A 233 -4.23 10.79 -4.27
N GLY A 234 -4.25 11.88 -5.02
CA GLY A 234 -5.44 12.74 -5.19
C GLY A 234 -5.58 13.86 -4.17
N GLY A 235 -4.75 13.88 -3.12
CA GLY A 235 -4.68 14.90 -2.07
C GLY A 235 -5.67 14.70 -0.92
N VAL A 236 -5.44 15.41 0.19
CA VAL A 236 -6.36 15.40 1.34
C VAL A 236 -7.65 16.13 0.99
N SER A 237 -8.80 15.46 1.10
CA SER A 237 -10.08 16.10 0.78
C SER A 237 -10.54 17.10 1.85
N LYS A 238 -11.30 18.13 1.43
CA LYS A 238 -11.99 19.06 2.35
C LYS A 238 -12.94 18.36 3.33
N ARG A 239 -13.42 17.15 2.98
CA ARG A 239 -14.25 16.35 3.89
C ARG A 239 -13.40 15.73 4.99
N GLN A 240 -12.28 15.10 4.63
CA GLN A 240 -11.32 14.56 5.60
C GLN A 240 -10.86 15.66 6.56
N ALA A 241 -10.41 16.80 6.03
CA ALA A 241 -9.97 17.92 6.85
C ALA A 241 -11.02 18.36 7.89
N ARG A 242 -12.30 18.49 7.50
CA ARG A 242 -13.39 18.84 8.42
C ARG A 242 -13.64 17.79 9.50
N LEU A 243 -13.51 16.51 9.17
CA LEU A 243 -13.69 15.44 10.15
C LEU A 243 -12.54 15.43 11.16
N LEU A 244 -11.30 15.53 10.68
CA LEU A 244 -10.10 15.59 11.52
C LEU A 244 -10.08 16.85 12.40
N ASP A 245 -10.51 18.00 11.87
CA ASP A 245 -10.70 19.25 12.63
C ASP A 245 -11.60 19.02 13.83
N GLY A 246 -12.75 18.38 13.61
CA GLY A 246 -13.69 18.19 14.69
C GLY A 246 -13.30 17.09 15.68
N LEU A 247 -12.50 16.09 15.28
CA LEU A 247 -11.92 15.12 16.22
C LEU A 247 -10.86 15.79 17.11
N ALA A 248 -9.94 16.54 16.50
CA ALA A 248 -8.90 17.28 17.22
C ALA A 248 -9.50 18.33 18.17
N ALA A 249 -10.59 18.99 17.78
CA ALA A 249 -11.29 19.95 18.63
C ALA A 249 -11.93 19.33 19.89
N GLU A 250 -12.21 18.02 19.88
CA GLU A 250 -12.72 17.26 21.04
C GLU A 250 -11.61 16.64 21.89
N GLY A 251 -10.35 16.93 21.59
CA GLY A 251 -9.19 16.49 22.38
C GLY A 251 -8.60 15.14 21.95
N ILE A 252 -9.12 14.51 20.89
CA ILE A 252 -8.56 13.27 20.32
C ILE A 252 -7.17 13.56 19.72
N ASP A 253 -6.16 12.73 20.00
CA ASP A 253 -4.83 12.89 19.39
C ASP A 253 -4.89 12.45 17.91
N VAL A 254 -4.94 13.44 17.03
CA VAL A 254 -4.93 13.23 15.57
C VAL A 254 -3.55 13.59 15.03
N ARG A 255 -2.91 12.63 14.39
CA ARG A 255 -1.60 12.78 13.74
C ARG A 255 -1.64 12.43 12.27
N VAL A 256 -0.70 12.99 11.54
CA VAL A 256 -0.53 12.85 10.10
C VAL A 256 0.90 12.45 9.80
N VAL A 257 1.10 11.34 9.11
CA VAL A 257 2.41 10.97 8.56
C VAL A 257 2.63 11.78 7.29
N ASP A 258 3.65 12.66 7.31
CA ASP A 258 3.99 13.51 6.17
C ASP A 258 5.35 14.22 6.37
N GLY A 259 5.95 14.66 5.27
CA GLY A 259 7.04 15.63 5.22
C GLY A 259 8.37 15.02 4.84
N GLU A 260 9.39 15.88 4.76
CA GLU A 260 10.74 15.52 4.30
C GLU A 260 11.45 14.48 5.19
N ARG A 261 10.93 14.22 6.40
CA ARG A 261 11.43 13.18 7.31
C ARG A 261 10.58 11.90 7.29
N ALA A 262 9.65 11.78 6.34
CA ALA A 262 8.76 10.63 6.23
C ALA A 262 9.56 9.35 6.02
N ARG A 263 9.25 8.33 6.83
CA ARG A 263 9.85 7.00 6.68
C ARG A 263 9.21 6.17 5.58
N TYR A 264 8.09 6.64 5.04
CA TYR A 264 7.28 5.93 4.09
C TYR A 264 6.85 6.89 2.99
N SER A 265 6.83 6.43 1.74
CA SER A 265 6.24 7.18 0.63
C SER A 265 4.75 7.43 0.88
N TYR A 266 4.06 6.46 1.48
CA TYR A 266 2.70 6.61 2.01
C TYR A 266 2.47 5.77 3.28
N HIS A 267 1.76 6.32 4.25
CA HIS A 267 1.11 5.58 5.33
C HIS A 267 -0.16 4.91 4.81
N HIS A 268 0.01 3.75 4.17
CA HIS A 268 -1.06 3.06 3.45
C HIS A 268 -1.74 1.96 4.29
N ALA A 269 -1.48 1.85 5.59
CA ALA A 269 -2.17 0.91 6.46
C ALA A 269 -3.62 1.33 6.73
N LYS A 270 -4.52 0.36 6.92
CA LYS A 270 -5.91 0.60 7.35
C LYS A 270 -6.27 -0.42 8.42
N TYR A 271 -6.21 0.01 9.67
CA TYR A 271 -6.51 -0.86 10.80
C TYR A 271 -7.02 -0.05 11.99
N ALA A 272 -7.61 -0.76 12.94
CA ALA A 272 -7.84 -0.23 14.28
C ALA A 272 -7.46 -1.26 15.33
N VAL A 273 -6.89 -0.80 16.44
CA VAL A 273 -6.77 -1.58 17.68
C VAL A 273 -7.87 -1.10 18.60
N VAL A 274 -8.72 -2.01 19.05
CA VAL A 274 -9.81 -1.72 19.97
C VAL A 274 -9.71 -2.68 21.14
N ASP A 275 -9.22 -2.19 22.28
CA ASP A 275 -8.89 -3.03 23.43
C ASP A 275 -8.02 -4.22 23.03
N ASP A 276 -8.54 -5.44 23.15
CA ASP A 276 -7.89 -6.71 22.81
C ASP A 276 -8.28 -7.23 21.42
N SER A 277 -8.85 -6.38 20.56
CA SER A 277 -9.21 -6.72 19.18
C SER A 277 -8.36 -5.96 18.16
N ALA A 278 -7.82 -6.67 17.17
CA ALA A 278 -7.15 -6.12 16.00
C ALA A 278 -8.09 -6.17 14.78
N LEU A 279 -8.47 -5.01 14.24
CA LEU A 279 -9.27 -4.89 13.03
C LEU A 279 -8.38 -4.48 11.85
N VAL A 280 -8.26 -5.31 10.82
CA VAL A 280 -7.47 -5.04 9.61
C VAL A 280 -8.38 -4.99 8.39
N LEU A 281 -8.19 -3.99 7.53
CA LEU A 281 -9.02 -3.73 6.36
C LEU A 281 -8.16 -3.58 5.09
N THR A 282 -8.69 -4.05 3.96
CA THR A 282 -8.16 -3.67 2.64
C THR A 282 -8.66 -2.27 2.21
N GLU A 283 -9.78 -1.84 2.79
CA GLU A 283 -10.47 -0.58 2.50
C GLU A 283 -10.01 0.59 3.36
N ASN A 284 -10.14 1.80 2.80
CA ASN A 284 -9.97 3.04 3.55
C ASN A 284 -11.16 3.32 4.48
N TRP A 285 -10.96 4.19 5.48
CA TRP A 285 -12.02 4.72 6.36
C TRP A 285 -12.90 5.75 5.64
N LYS A 286 -13.53 5.32 4.55
CA LYS A 286 -14.44 6.08 3.67
C LYS A 286 -15.80 5.38 3.61
N PRO A 287 -16.86 5.97 3.02
CA PRO A 287 -18.15 5.31 2.90
C PRO A 287 -18.09 3.90 2.28
N GLY A 288 -17.25 3.68 1.26
CA GLY A 288 -17.02 2.34 0.68
C GLY A 288 -16.50 1.32 1.71
N GLY A 289 -15.63 1.73 2.63
CA GLY A 289 -15.03 0.89 3.67
C GLY A 289 -15.84 0.72 4.97
N THR A 290 -16.86 1.54 5.18
CA THR A 290 -17.62 1.62 6.44
C THR A 290 -19.13 1.79 6.22
N GLY A 291 -19.60 1.47 5.02
CA GLY A 291 -20.98 1.68 4.61
C GLY A 291 -21.46 0.88 3.41
N GLY A 292 -20.59 0.10 2.76
CA GLY A 292 -21.00 -0.84 1.72
C GLY A 292 -21.39 -0.20 0.38
N HIS A 293 -20.73 0.90 0.03
CA HIS A 293 -21.20 1.78 -1.04
C HIS A 293 -20.50 1.66 -2.39
N ASP A 294 -19.43 0.86 -2.54
CA ASP A 294 -18.67 0.85 -3.81
C ASP A 294 -17.75 -0.36 -3.97
N SER A 295 -17.00 -0.72 -2.93
CA SER A 295 -15.80 -1.54 -3.14
C SER A 295 -15.97 -2.97 -2.63
N ARG A 296 -15.57 -3.96 -3.44
CA ARG A 296 -15.24 -5.30 -2.95
C ARG A 296 -13.95 -5.20 -2.15
N GLY A 297 -14.10 -5.22 -0.84
CA GLY A 297 -13.00 -5.17 0.12
C GLY A 297 -13.07 -6.35 1.08
N TRP A 298 -11.94 -6.74 1.66
CA TRP A 298 -11.87 -7.75 2.70
C TRP A 298 -11.50 -7.08 4.02
N GLY A 299 -11.93 -7.69 5.12
CA GLY A 299 -11.49 -7.29 6.44
C GLY A 299 -11.63 -8.44 7.42
N VAL A 300 -10.85 -8.36 8.49
CA VAL A 300 -10.90 -9.31 9.60
C VAL A 300 -10.80 -8.54 10.91
N ARG A 301 -11.56 -8.99 11.91
CA ARG A 301 -11.34 -8.63 13.32
C ARG A 301 -10.82 -9.86 14.03
N VAL A 302 -9.59 -9.80 14.54
CA VAL A 302 -9.01 -10.83 15.41
C VAL A 302 -9.26 -10.40 16.85
N ASP A 303 -9.90 -11.26 17.64
CA ASP A 303 -10.20 -11.05 19.05
C ASP A 303 -9.11 -11.74 19.90
N ASP A 304 -7.94 -11.14 19.94
CA ASP A 304 -6.77 -11.63 20.66
C ASP A 304 -5.86 -10.48 21.13
N ALA A 305 -5.53 -10.48 22.43
CA ALA A 305 -4.78 -9.42 23.07
C ALA A 305 -3.35 -9.31 22.55
N GLU A 306 -2.69 -10.44 22.25
CA GLU A 306 -1.31 -10.46 21.74
C GLU A 306 -1.26 -9.84 20.33
N THR A 307 -2.19 -10.22 19.46
CA THR A 307 -2.35 -9.64 18.12
C THR A 307 -2.65 -8.14 18.18
N ALA A 308 -3.56 -7.74 19.09
CA ALA A 308 -3.92 -6.35 19.30
C ALA A 308 -2.74 -5.50 19.82
N ASP A 309 -1.95 -6.04 20.75
CA ASP A 309 -0.76 -5.38 21.29
C ASP A 309 0.35 -5.23 20.25
N GLU A 310 0.55 -6.22 19.38
CA GLU A 310 1.52 -6.12 18.29
C GLU A 310 1.14 -5.07 17.24
N LEU A 311 -0.15 -5.01 16.91
CA LEU A 311 -0.66 -3.97 16.03
C LEU A 311 -0.65 -2.58 16.71
N ALA A 312 -0.83 -2.51 18.03
CA ALA A 312 -0.63 -1.29 18.80
C ALA A 312 0.84 -0.86 18.79
N ALA A 313 1.80 -1.78 18.90
CA ALA A 313 3.22 -1.47 18.83
C ALA A 313 3.62 -0.92 17.45
N VAL A 314 2.98 -1.39 16.37
CA VAL A 314 3.08 -0.77 15.05
C VAL A 314 2.56 0.67 15.09
N PHE A 315 1.36 0.89 15.65
CA PHE A 315 0.78 2.22 15.78
C PHE A 315 1.68 3.19 16.56
N GLU A 316 2.22 2.78 17.71
CA GLU A 316 3.09 3.62 18.53
C GLU A 316 4.39 4.00 17.81
N THR A 317 4.96 3.05 17.07
CA THR A 317 6.17 3.27 16.28
C THR A 317 5.92 4.27 15.16
N ASP A 318 4.76 4.19 14.51
CA ASP A 318 4.37 5.09 13.44
C ASP A 318 4.02 6.48 13.99
N ALA A 319 3.14 6.55 14.99
CA ALA A 319 2.63 7.78 15.58
C ALA A 319 3.65 8.53 16.47
N GLY A 320 4.63 7.81 17.02
CA GLY A 320 5.64 8.35 17.94
C GLY A 320 6.84 9.02 17.27
N TRP A 321 7.01 8.85 15.96
CA TRP A 321 8.17 9.41 15.25
C TRP A 321 7.94 10.83 14.74
N ARG A 322 9.01 11.44 14.21
CA ARG A 322 9.06 12.85 13.78
C ARG A 322 8.25 13.16 12.52
N ASP A 323 7.90 12.14 11.74
CA ASP A 323 7.05 12.25 10.55
C ASP A 323 5.56 12.27 10.89
N ALA A 324 5.17 11.80 12.07
CA ALA A 324 3.80 11.87 12.58
C ALA A 324 3.50 13.24 13.25
N LYS A 325 3.22 14.23 12.41
CA LYS A 325 2.88 15.61 12.83
C LYS A 325 1.49 15.67 13.46
N ARG A 326 1.29 16.51 14.46
CA ARG A 326 -0.07 16.80 14.98
C ARG A 326 -0.92 17.43 13.87
N TRP A 327 -2.19 17.01 13.75
CA TRP A 327 -3.13 17.57 12.77
C TRP A 327 -3.21 19.10 12.85
N SER A 328 -3.27 19.65 14.07
CA SER A 328 -3.32 21.10 14.30
C SER A 328 -2.11 21.85 13.73
N GLU A 329 -0.95 21.21 13.67
CA GLU A 329 0.25 21.77 13.07
C GLU A 329 0.22 21.65 11.55
N TYR A 330 0.02 20.43 11.04
CA TYR A 330 -0.03 20.11 9.61
C TYR A 330 -1.06 20.96 8.86
N ARG A 331 -2.25 21.12 9.44
CA ARG A 331 -3.37 21.85 8.83
C ARG A 331 -3.06 23.30 8.48
N ARG A 332 -2.13 23.96 9.17
CA ARG A 332 -1.85 25.40 8.97
C ARG A 332 -1.28 25.72 7.59
N SER A 333 -0.60 24.76 6.98
CA SER A 333 0.06 24.89 5.68
C SER A 333 -0.51 23.95 4.61
N ALA A 334 -1.42 23.06 4.97
CA ALA A 334 -2.00 22.08 4.06
C ALA A 334 -3.01 22.69 3.07
N THR A 335 -3.10 22.08 1.89
CA THR A 335 -4.12 22.39 0.89
C THR A 335 -5.10 21.22 0.75
N PHE A 336 -6.34 21.51 0.36
CA PHE A 336 -7.41 20.51 0.36
C PHE A 336 -8.21 20.50 -0.94
N VAL A 337 -8.47 19.29 -1.44
CA VAL A 337 -9.19 19.06 -2.70
C VAL A 337 -10.70 18.86 -2.47
N ALA A 338 -11.49 18.98 -3.54
CA ALA A 338 -12.90 18.66 -3.51
C ALA A 338 -13.10 17.14 -3.29
N PRO A 339 -14.11 16.71 -2.52
CA PRO A 339 -14.38 15.29 -2.33
C PRO A 339 -15.03 14.68 -3.58
N GLU A 340 -14.74 13.41 -3.84
CA GLU A 340 -15.54 12.61 -4.77
C GLU A 340 -16.79 12.05 -4.06
N PRO A 341 -17.98 12.14 -4.66
CA PRO A 341 -19.17 11.52 -4.12
C PRO A 341 -19.14 9.99 -4.36
N ALA A 342 -19.59 9.22 -3.38
CA ALA A 342 -19.96 7.82 -3.53
C ALA A 342 -21.38 7.66 -2.99
N SER A 343 -22.33 7.30 -3.85
CA SER A 343 -23.77 7.27 -3.53
C SER A 343 -24.42 5.90 -3.72
N ASP A 344 -23.71 4.94 -4.29
CA ASP A 344 -24.28 3.66 -4.68
C ASP A 344 -24.42 2.71 -3.48
N SER A 345 -25.26 1.70 -3.61
CA SER A 345 -25.51 0.69 -2.58
C SER A 345 -25.71 -0.65 -3.25
N TYR A 346 -25.15 -1.70 -2.66
CA TYR A 346 -25.16 -3.05 -3.22
C TYR A 346 -25.88 -4.01 -2.26
N ALA A 347 -26.52 -5.03 -2.81
CA ALA A 347 -27.12 -6.09 -2.00
C ALA A 347 -26.02 -6.96 -1.40
N GLY A 348 -26.14 -7.30 -0.11
CA GLY A 348 -25.24 -8.24 0.55
C GLY A 348 -25.56 -9.69 0.14
N GLU A 349 -24.51 -10.43 -0.19
CA GLU A 349 -24.51 -11.86 -0.50
C GLU A 349 -23.78 -12.66 0.58
N PHE A 350 -22.80 -12.06 1.25
CA PHE A 350 -21.95 -12.71 2.25
C PHE A 350 -22.15 -12.11 3.65
N ASP A 351 -22.66 -12.91 4.58
CA ASP A 351 -22.65 -12.55 6.00
C ASP A 351 -21.23 -12.66 6.57
N PRO A 352 -20.89 -11.87 7.62
CA PRO A 352 -19.63 -12.06 8.34
C PRO A 352 -19.64 -13.41 9.07
N ASN A 353 -18.50 -14.08 9.13
CA ASN A 353 -18.35 -15.38 9.78
C ASN A 353 -17.42 -15.29 10.98
N ARG A 354 -17.81 -15.89 12.12
CA ARG A 354 -16.93 -16.02 13.29
C ARG A 354 -16.28 -17.40 13.24
N VAL A 355 -14.96 -17.42 13.27
CA VAL A 355 -14.13 -18.60 13.02
C VAL A 355 -13.03 -18.67 14.07
N GLU A 356 -12.47 -19.85 14.27
CA GLU A 356 -11.21 -20.01 15.00
C GLU A 356 -10.06 -20.08 13.99
N VAL A 357 -8.97 -19.36 14.26
CA VAL A 357 -7.72 -19.44 13.51
C VAL A 357 -6.66 -20.07 14.39
N GLU A 358 -5.78 -20.88 13.79
CA GLU A 358 -4.74 -21.62 14.50
C GLU A 358 -3.54 -20.74 14.84
N ARG A 359 -3.28 -19.75 13.98
CA ARG A 359 -2.16 -18.81 14.09
C ARG A 359 -2.48 -17.53 13.33
N VAL A 360 -2.05 -16.39 13.87
CA VAL A 360 -2.08 -15.11 13.15
C VAL A 360 -0.66 -14.56 13.03
N ARG A 361 -0.23 -14.28 11.80
CA ARG A 361 1.06 -13.65 11.52
C ARG A 361 0.85 -12.20 11.10
N LEU A 362 1.44 -11.26 11.85
CA LEU A 362 1.40 -9.83 11.54
C LEU A 362 2.58 -9.45 10.66
N LEU A 363 2.28 -9.00 9.44
CA LEU A 363 3.24 -8.62 8.42
C LEU A 363 3.18 -7.12 8.16
N THR A 364 4.33 -6.50 7.92
CA THR A 364 4.44 -5.06 7.68
C THR A 364 5.39 -4.75 6.53
N ALA A 365 4.98 -3.84 5.65
CA ALA A 365 5.86 -3.26 4.64
C ALA A 365 6.22 -1.81 5.02
N PRO A 366 7.39 -1.30 4.59
CA PRO A 366 8.54 -2.10 4.19
C PRO A 366 9.04 -2.97 5.34
N GLY A 367 9.83 -4.00 5.01
CA GLY A 367 10.34 -4.97 5.98
C GLY A 367 9.92 -6.38 5.60
N ASN A 368 9.25 -7.08 6.53
CA ASN A 368 9.04 -8.52 6.42
C ASN A 368 7.95 -8.96 5.43
N ALA A 369 7.02 -8.08 5.03
CA ALA A 369 5.82 -8.53 4.32
C ALA A 369 6.11 -9.07 2.93
N GLU A 370 7.07 -8.50 2.20
CA GLU A 370 7.41 -8.98 0.85
C GLU A 370 7.93 -10.43 0.92
N ASP A 371 8.93 -10.68 1.76
CA ASP A 371 9.55 -11.99 1.90
C ASP A 371 8.58 -13.03 2.45
N ALA A 372 7.77 -12.67 3.46
CA ALA A 372 6.80 -13.57 4.05
C ALA A 372 5.71 -13.98 3.06
N VAL A 373 5.18 -13.04 2.27
CA VAL A 373 4.19 -13.36 1.22
C VAL A 373 4.82 -14.20 0.12
N VAL A 374 6.05 -13.90 -0.31
CA VAL A 374 6.75 -14.72 -1.32
C VAL A 374 6.99 -16.14 -0.80
N ALA A 375 7.38 -16.30 0.47
CA ALA A 375 7.57 -17.60 1.10
C ALA A 375 6.26 -18.40 1.12
N GLU A 376 5.15 -17.78 1.53
CA GLU A 376 3.82 -18.42 1.54
C GLU A 376 3.42 -18.94 0.14
N LEU A 377 3.59 -18.11 -0.89
CA LEU A 377 3.28 -18.50 -2.28
C LEU A 377 4.24 -19.60 -2.80
N ALA A 378 5.49 -19.61 -2.32
CA ALA A 378 6.47 -20.61 -2.69
C ALA A 378 6.23 -21.96 -2.01
N GLU A 379 5.60 -21.97 -0.83
CA GLU A 379 5.25 -23.17 -0.07
C GLU A 379 3.92 -23.79 -0.51
N ALA A 380 3.07 -23.05 -1.23
CA ALA A 380 1.79 -23.54 -1.74
C ALA A 380 1.89 -24.88 -2.49
N GLU A 381 0.97 -25.79 -2.20
CA GLU A 381 0.93 -27.17 -2.72
C GLU A 381 -0.24 -27.45 -3.65
N GLU A 382 -1.42 -26.86 -3.42
CA GLU A 382 -2.66 -27.15 -4.15
C GLU A 382 -3.14 -25.95 -4.98
N SER A 383 -3.28 -24.79 -4.35
CA SER A 383 -3.84 -23.62 -5.02
C SER A 383 -3.51 -22.26 -4.43
N ILE A 384 -3.57 -21.24 -5.30
CA ILE A 384 -3.42 -19.84 -4.93
C ILE A 384 -4.52 -19.03 -5.62
N ASP A 385 -5.35 -18.35 -4.83
CA ASP A 385 -6.36 -17.41 -5.30
C ASP A 385 -6.00 -15.99 -4.88
N VAL A 386 -5.84 -15.09 -5.84
CA VAL A 386 -5.35 -13.72 -5.62
C VAL A 386 -6.41 -12.72 -6.09
N LEU A 387 -6.88 -11.86 -5.20
CA LEU A 387 -7.77 -10.74 -5.52
C LEU A 387 -7.04 -9.42 -5.26
N GLN A 388 -6.78 -8.67 -6.33
CA GLN A 388 -6.01 -7.42 -6.27
C GLN A 388 -6.65 -6.32 -7.12
N PRO A 389 -6.50 -5.02 -6.78
CA PRO A 389 -6.95 -3.94 -7.65
C PRO A 389 -6.13 -3.93 -8.95
N SER A 390 -4.82 -4.11 -8.80
CA SER A 390 -3.84 -4.32 -9.87
C SER A 390 -2.61 -5.03 -9.29
N VAL A 391 -1.78 -5.57 -10.18
CA VAL A 391 -0.49 -6.18 -9.84
C VAL A 391 0.61 -5.55 -10.70
N GLY A 392 1.86 -5.64 -10.25
CA GLY A 392 3.01 -5.30 -11.07
C GLY A 392 3.19 -6.27 -12.25
N GLY A 393 4.18 -5.99 -13.10
CA GLY A 393 4.46 -6.87 -14.24
C GLY A 393 4.99 -8.27 -13.82
N PRO A 394 5.19 -9.20 -14.77
CA PRO A 394 5.55 -10.59 -14.47
C PRO A 394 6.87 -10.82 -13.70
N ARG A 395 7.72 -9.78 -13.58
CA ARG A 395 8.96 -9.83 -12.79
C ARG A 395 8.77 -9.38 -11.34
N GLN A 396 7.63 -8.78 -11.01
CA GLN A 396 7.29 -8.38 -9.65
C GLN A 396 7.29 -9.64 -8.76
N PRO A 397 7.90 -9.60 -7.55
CA PRO A 397 8.17 -10.83 -6.79
C PRO A 397 6.96 -11.70 -6.45
N PHE A 398 5.80 -11.13 -6.12
CA PHE A 398 4.57 -11.90 -5.85
C PHE A 398 4.05 -12.55 -7.12
N VAL A 399 3.95 -11.79 -8.22
CA VAL A 399 3.51 -12.34 -9.52
C VAL A 399 4.46 -13.46 -9.96
N ARG A 400 5.77 -13.24 -9.86
CA ARG A 400 6.77 -14.26 -10.18
C ARG A 400 6.63 -15.50 -9.30
N ALA A 401 6.36 -15.35 -8.00
CA ALA A 401 6.12 -16.48 -7.10
C ALA A 401 4.87 -17.28 -7.51
N THR A 402 3.79 -16.62 -7.95
CA THR A 402 2.61 -17.33 -8.47
C THR A 402 2.89 -18.08 -9.77
N THR A 403 3.68 -17.49 -10.69
CA THR A 403 4.14 -18.17 -11.91
C THR A 403 4.98 -19.40 -11.56
N GLN A 404 5.91 -19.27 -10.61
CA GLN A 404 6.74 -20.39 -10.13
C GLN A 404 5.91 -21.48 -9.43
N ALA A 405 4.85 -21.13 -8.71
CA ALA A 405 3.92 -22.10 -8.14
C ALA A 405 3.17 -22.86 -9.25
N ALA A 406 2.68 -22.16 -10.27
CA ALA A 406 2.03 -22.80 -11.41
C ALA A 406 2.96 -23.74 -12.17
N GLU A 407 4.25 -23.40 -12.32
CA GLU A 407 5.25 -24.31 -12.90
C GLU A 407 5.41 -25.63 -12.10
N ARG A 408 5.14 -25.60 -10.79
CA ARG A 408 5.11 -26.80 -9.94
C ARG A 408 3.79 -27.59 -10.02
N GLY A 409 2.79 -27.08 -10.73
CA GLY A 409 1.46 -27.68 -10.88
C GLY A 409 0.39 -27.14 -9.92
N VAL A 410 0.69 -26.12 -9.12
CA VAL A 410 -0.25 -25.46 -8.20
C VAL A 410 -1.28 -24.68 -9.02
N ARG A 411 -2.58 -24.83 -8.74
CA ARG A 411 -3.64 -24.09 -9.44
C ARG A 411 -3.65 -22.62 -9.02
N VAL A 412 -3.37 -21.71 -9.94
CA VAL A 412 -3.30 -20.27 -9.67
C VAL A 412 -4.43 -19.51 -10.37
N ARG A 413 -5.17 -18.68 -9.62
CA ARG A 413 -6.20 -17.77 -10.16
C ARG A 413 -5.96 -16.34 -9.69
N LEU A 414 -5.76 -15.41 -10.62
CA LEU A 414 -5.65 -13.97 -10.31
C LEU A 414 -6.89 -13.24 -10.81
N LEU A 415 -7.65 -12.63 -9.90
CA LEU A 415 -8.75 -11.75 -10.22
C LEU A 415 -8.33 -10.29 -10.01
N LEU A 416 -8.23 -9.54 -11.09
CA LEU A 416 -7.82 -8.13 -11.10
C LEU A 416 -9.03 -7.21 -11.26
N SER A 417 -8.94 -5.95 -10.83
CA SER A 417 -10.06 -5.01 -11.01
C SER A 417 -10.33 -4.73 -12.49
N GLY A 418 -11.60 -4.83 -12.89
CA GLY A 418 -12.10 -4.36 -14.20
C GLY A 418 -12.51 -2.89 -14.22
N ALA A 419 -12.11 -2.09 -13.22
CA ALA A 419 -12.47 -0.67 -13.17
C ALA A 419 -11.76 0.13 -14.27
N TRP A 420 -12.49 1.04 -14.94
CA TRP A 420 -12.05 1.75 -16.14
C TRP A 420 -10.66 2.41 -16.07
N TYR A 421 -10.22 2.84 -14.89
CA TYR A 421 -8.95 3.54 -14.69
C TYR A 421 -7.73 2.61 -14.54
N VAL A 422 -7.93 1.29 -14.41
CA VAL A 422 -6.88 0.25 -14.37
C VAL A 422 -7.13 -0.89 -15.36
N GLU A 423 -8.28 -0.88 -16.04
CA GLU A 423 -8.73 -1.98 -16.89
C GLU A 423 -7.76 -2.30 -18.03
N GLU A 424 -7.21 -1.27 -18.70
CA GLU A 424 -6.28 -1.45 -19.81
C GLU A 424 -4.97 -2.10 -19.35
N GLU A 425 -4.36 -1.61 -18.28
CA GLU A 425 -3.13 -2.15 -17.71
C GLU A 425 -3.32 -3.57 -17.18
N ASN A 426 -4.40 -3.81 -16.45
CA ASN A 426 -4.71 -5.14 -15.94
C ASN A 426 -4.98 -6.13 -17.09
N ARG A 427 -5.60 -5.68 -18.20
CA ARG A 427 -5.79 -6.52 -19.40
C ARG A 427 -4.45 -6.93 -19.99
N VAL A 428 -3.50 -6.01 -20.14
CA VAL A 428 -2.16 -6.31 -20.65
C VAL A 428 -1.45 -7.35 -19.77
N VAL A 429 -1.55 -7.21 -18.44
CA VAL A 429 -0.97 -8.21 -17.52
C VAL A 429 -1.68 -9.56 -17.63
N ALA A 430 -3.02 -9.55 -17.67
CA ALA A 430 -3.81 -10.76 -17.79
C ALA A 430 -3.52 -11.53 -19.08
N ASP A 431 -3.52 -10.84 -20.22
CA ASP A 431 -3.24 -11.43 -21.53
C ASP A 431 -1.84 -12.06 -21.56
N ARG A 432 -0.84 -11.35 -21.03
CA ARG A 432 0.55 -11.84 -21.00
C ARG A 432 0.73 -13.07 -20.10
N LEU A 433 0.09 -13.09 -18.94
CA LEU A 433 0.19 -14.22 -18.02
C LEU A 433 -0.60 -15.44 -18.52
N ASN A 434 -1.77 -15.22 -19.12
CA ASN A 434 -2.55 -16.28 -19.76
C ASN A 434 -1.83 -16.85 -20.99
N GLU A 435 -1.23 -16.02 -21.85
CA GLU A 435 -0.44 -16.48 -23.01
C GLU A 435 0.77 -17.32 -22.55
N TRP A 436 1.47 -16.87 -21.49
CA TRP A 436 2.55 -17.66 -20.90
C TRP A 436 2.03 -19.01 -20.36
N ALA A 437 0.91 -19.00 -19.63
CA ALA A 437 0.31 -20.20 -19.05
C ALA A 437 -0.10 -21.21 -20.12
N ASP A 438 -0.78 -20.75 -21.18
CA ASP A 438 -1.17 -21.57 -22.34
C ASP A 438 0.05 -22.17 -23.04
N SER A 439 1.12 -21.39 -23.22
CA SER A 439 2.36 -21.85 -23.86
C SER A 439 3.15 -22.86 -23.02
N SER A 440 2.99 -22.81 -21.70
CA SER A 440 3.75 -23.61 -20.74
C SER A 440 2.93 -24.78 -20.17
N ASP A 441 1.67 -24.93 -20.58
CA ASP A 441 0.68 -25.86 -19.99
C ASP A 441 0.59 -25.71 -18.45
N ALA A 442 0.74 -24.47 -17.97
CA ALA A 442 0.74 -24.16 -16.55
C ALA A 442 -0.71 -23.87 -16.07
N PRO A 443 -1.14 -24.38 -14.91
CA PRO A 443 -2.50 -24.16 -14.38
C PRO A 443 -2.66 -22.77 -13.74
N LEU A 444 -2.35 -21.71 -14.50
CA LEU A 444 -2.53 -20.32 -14.13
C LEU A 444 -3.61 -19.67 -14.99
N SER A 445 -4.49 -18.90 -14.38
CA SER A 445 -5.48 -18.11 -15.10
C SER A 445 -5.65 -16.73 -14.48
N VAL A 446 -5.79 -15.72 -15.32
CA VAL A 446 -6.03 -14.33 -14.90
C VAL A 446 -7.33 -13.82 -15.53
N ARG A 447 -8.17 -13.16 -14.72
CA ARG A 447 -9.42 -12.53 -15.16
C ARG A 447 -9.52 -11.09 -14.68
N LEU A 448 -10.26 -10.28 -15.43
CA LEU A 448 -10.74 -8.99 -14.94
C LEU A 448 -12.10 -9.16 -14.29
N ALA A 449 -12.28 -8.54 -13.13
CA ALA A 449 -13.50 -8.63 -12.36
C ALA A 449 -14.67 -7.97 -13.09
N ASP A 450 -15.74 -8.74 -13.32
CA ASP A 450 -17.07 -8.23 -13.65
C ASP A 450 -17.95 -8.36 -12.39
N PRO A 451 -18.22 -7.26 -11.69
CA PRO A 451 -18.99 -7.31 -10.45
C PRO A 451 -20.44 -7.76 -10.65
N ARG A 452 -21.00 -7.64 -11.87
CA ARG A 452 -22.43 -7.90 -12.17
C ARG A 452 -23.40 -7.24 -11.17
N GLY A 453 -23.09 -6.03 -10.74
CA GLY A 453 -23.90 -5.26 -9.79
C GLY A 453 -23.82 -5.71 -8.33
N ARG A 454 -22.85 -6.55 -7.96
CA ARG A 454 -22.61 -6.98 -6.56
C ARG A 454 -21.68 -6.01 -5.80
N TYR A 455 -20.88 -5.26 -6.53
CA TYR A 455 -20.02 -4.16 -6.06
C TYR A 455 -19.66 -3.26 -7.25
N GLY A 456 -19.03 -2.12 -7.02
CA GLY A 456 -18.58 -1.18 -8.04
C GLY A 456 -17.19 -1.49 -8.58
N LYS A 457 -16.23 -1.80 -7.70
CA LYS A 457 -14.85 -2.16 -8.10
C LYS A 457 -14.14 -3.05 -7.09
N VAL A 458 -13.12 -3.78 -7.54
CA VAL A 458 -12.21 -4.51 -6.64
C VAL A 458 -11.28 -3.53 -5.97
N HIS A 459 -11.22 -3.59 -4.64
CA HIS A 459 -10.22 -2.90 -3.84
C HIS A 459 -9.73 -3.76 -2.65
N ALA A 460 -10.08 -5.04 -2.64
CA ALA A 460 -9.44 -6.07 -1.83
C ALA A 460 -8.00 -6.31 -2.29
N LYS A 461 -7.13 -6.62 -1.32
CA LYS A 461 -5.76 -7.10 -1.50
C LYS A 461 -5.68 -8.43 -0.75
N GLY A 462 -6.40 -9.40 -1.29
CA GLY A 462 -6.67 -10.68 -0.66
C GLY A 462 -5.89 -11.79 -1.34
N VAL A 463 -5.38 -12.73 -0.56
CA VAL A 463 -4.78 -13.97 -1.08
C VAL A 463 -5.32 -15.12 -0.26
N VAL A 464 -5.66 -16.22 -0.91
CA VAL A 464 -5.92 -17.51 -0.25
C VAL A 464 -4.96 -18.53 -0.81
N VAL A 465 -4.26 -19.24 0.07
CA VAL A 465 -3.30 -20.29 -0.27
C VAL A 465 -3.82 -21.60 0.30
N ASP A 466 -3.93 -22.61 -0.56
CA ASP A 466 -4.34 -24.00 -0.29
C ASP A 466 -5.71 -24.18 0.40
N GLY A 467 -6.47 -23.10 0.57
CA GLY A 467 -7.68 -23.13 1.40
C GLY A 467 -7.37 -23.20 2.89
N GLU A 468 -6.11 -22.99 3.28
CA GLU A 468 -5.61 -23.09 4.65
C GLU A 468 -5.15 -21.73 5.19
N THR A 469 -4.55 -20.88 4.35
CA THR A 469 -4.10 -19.54 4.75
C THR A 469 -4.85 -18.44 4.00
N ALA A 470 -5.34 -17.43 4.72
CA ALA A 470 -5.83 -16.18 4.12
C ALA A 470 -4.96 -14.98 4.51
N LEU A 471 -4.53 -14.21 3.51
CA LEU A 471 -3.83 -12.94 3.71
C LEU A 471 -4.78 -11.78 3.46
N VAL A 472 -4.93 -10.92 4.46
CA VAL A 472 -5.85 -9.77 4.44
C VAL A 472 -5.10 -8.53 4.88
N GLY A 473 -5.11 -7.48 4.05
CA GLY A 473 -4.43 -6.23 4.42
C GLY A 473 -4.40 -5.17 3.34
N SER A 474 -3.48 -4.23 3.49
CA SER A 474 -3.39 -3.05 2.63
C SER A 474 -2.41 -3.20 1.46
N LEU A 475 -1.57 -4.24 1.47
CA LEU A 475 -0.47 -4.47 0.55
C LEU A 475 -0.94 -4.71 -0.90
N ASN A 476 -0.75 -3.71 -1.76
CA ASN A 476 -0.91 -3.89 -3.19
C ASN A 476 0.28 -4.66 -3.75
N TRP A 477 0.06 -5.49 -4.77
CA TRP A 477 1.12 -6.30 -5.35
C TRP A 477 2.00 -5.52 -6.35
N ASN A 478 2.66 -4.48 -5.87
CA ASN A 478 3.68 -3.71 -6.61
C ASN A 478 4.87 -3.35 -5.71
N ASN A 479 6.03 -3.05 -6.31
CA ASN A 479 7.27 -2.84 -5.57
C ASN A 479 7.21 -1.62 -4.63
N HIS A 480 6.53 -0.54 -5.03
CA HIS A 480 6.40 0.66 -4.20
C HIS A 480 5.59 0.37 -2.93
N SER A 481 4.48 -0.38 -3.04
CA SER A 481 3.70 -0.80 -1.87
C SER A 481 4.49 -1.74 -0.96
N ALA A 482 5.26 -2.68 -1.53
CA ALA A 482 6.06 -3.63 -0.76
C ALA A 482 7.31 -3.02 -0.09
N ARG A 483 7.89 -1.96 -0.66
CA ARG A 483 9.22 -1.46 -0.27
C ARG A 483 9.26 -0.02 0.21
N GLU A 484 8.20 0.74 0.00
CA GLU A 484 8.20 2.17 0.30
C GLU A 484 6.96 2.62 1.10
N ASN A 485 5.83 1.91 0.98
CA ASN A 485 4.63 2.23 1.77
C ASN A 485 4.63 1.53 3.11
N ARG A 486 4.08 2.18 4.15
CA ARG A 486 3.64 1.49 5.35
C ARG A 486 2.40 0.66 5.02
N GLU A 487 2.55 -0.65 4.94
CA GLU A 487 1.43 -1.59 4.77
C GLU A 487 1.31 -2.50 5.99
N VAL A 488 0.09 -2.98 6.26
CA VAL A 488 -0.17 -4.02 7.26
C VAL A 488 -0.95 -5.15 6.57
N VAL A 489 -0.53 -6.38 6.82
CA VAL A 489 -1.21 -7.60 6.39
C VAL A 489 -1.26 -8.55 7.59
N VAL A 490 -2.37 -9.25 7.76
CA VAL A 490 -2.45 -10.42 8.63
C VAL A 490 -2.57 -11.66 7.77
N ALA A 491 -1.72 -12.65 8.02
CA ALA A 491 -1.92 -14.01 7.52
C ALA A 491 -2.63 -14.81 8.60
N LEU A 492 -3.77 -15.38 8.24
CA LEU A 492 -4.63 -16.17 9.09
C LEU A 492 -4.48 -17.63 8.67
N ASP A 493 -3.83 -18.43 9.50
CA ASP A 493 -3.69 -19.86 9.26
C ASP A 493 -4.93 -20.55 9.90
N GLY A 494 -5.78 -21.17 9.10
CA GLY A 494 -7.01 -21.83 9.53
C GLY A 494 -8.02 -22.00 8.38
N GLU A 495 -8.44 -23.25 8.16
CA GLU A 495 -9.33 -23.65 7.05
C GLU A 495 -10.67 -22.88 7.03
N GLU A 496 -11.24 -22.53 8.19
CA GLU A 496 -12.51 -21.81 8.25
C GLU A 496 -12.37 -20.36 7.76
N ALA A 497 -11.27 -19.69 8.12
CA ALA A 497 -10.99 -18.33 7.68
C ALA A 497 -10.65 -18.30 6.18
N ALA A 498 -9.76 -19.18 5.74
CA ALA A 498 -9.39 -19.31 4.34
C ALA A 498 -10.57 -19.76 3.46
N GLY A 499 -11.37 -20.71 3.93
CA GLY A 499 -12.59 -21.17 3.27
C GLY A 499 -13.62 -20.06 3.05
N TYR A 500 -13.81 -19.17 4.03
CA TYR A 500 -14.69 -18.00 3.88
C TYR A 500 -14.25 -17.12 2.70
N TYR A 501 -12.98 -16.74 2.65
CA TYR A 501 -12.47 -15.88 1.58
C TYR A 501 -12.38 -16.61 0.23
N ALA A 502 -12.11 -17.92 0.23
CA ALA A 502 -12.15 -18.76 -0.96
C ALA A 502 -13.56 -18.82 -1.57
N GLU A 503 -14.61 -18.89 -0.75
CA GLU A 503 -16.00 -18.86 -1.20
C GLU A 503 -16.34 -17.53 -1.89
N VAL A 504 -15.98 -16.41 -1.25
CA VAL A 504 -16.15 -15.07 -1.83
C VAL A 504 -15.39 -14.95 -3.15
N PHE A 505 -14.12 -15.36 -3.17
CA PHE A 505 -13.29 -15.35 -4.37
C PHE A 505 -13.92 -16.19 -5.48
N ALA A 506 -14.40 -17.40 -5.18
CA ALA A 506 -15.00 -18.29 -6.18
C ALA A 506 -16.30 -17.71 -6.76
N ALA A 507 -17.10 -17.00 -5.96
CA ALA A 507 -18.27 -16.28 -6.47
C ALA A 507 -17.86 -15.13 -7.40
N ASP A 508 -16.88 -14.33 -6.99
CA ASP A 508 -16.36 -13.22 -7.79
C ASP A 508 -15.69 -13.70 -9.10
N TRP A 509 -14.95 -14.81 -9.03
CA TRP A 509 -14.34 -15.46 -10.18
C TRP A 509 -15.36 -16.00 -11.19
N ARG A 510 -16.43 -16.65 -10.71
CA ARG A 510 -17.52 -17.18 -11.56
C ARG A 510 -18.30 -16.07 -12.24
N ALA A 511 -18.61 -14.99 -11.53
CA ALA A 511 -19.26 -13.81 -12.12
C ALA A 511 -18.38 -13.14 -13.20
N SER A 512 -17.07 -13.27 -13.09
CA SER A 512 -16.10 -12.69 -14.02
C SER A 512 -15.75 -13.59 -15.21
N GLY A 513 -16.41 -14.74 -15.36
CA GLY A 513 -16.22 -15.63 -16.50
C GLY A 513 -17.05 -15.23 -17.72
N ASP A 514 -16.52 -15.53 -18.91
CA ASP A 514 -17.21 -15.39 -20.18
C ASP A 514 -18.41 -16.35 -20.23
N ASP A 515 -19.59 -15.85 -19.88
CA ASP A 515 -20.82 -16.50 -20.26
C ASP A 515 -21.17 -16.02 -21.68
N GLU A 516 -20.95 -16.88 -22.67
CA GLU A 516 -21.45 -16.72 -24.05
C GLU A 516 -22.99 -16.59 -24.11
N SER A 517 -23.70 -16.64 -22.98
CA SER A 517 -25.10 -16.26 -22.88
C SER A 517 -25.27 -14.83 -22.33
N ARG A 518 -24.86 -13.82 -23.10
CA ARG A 518 -25.55 -12.52 -22.99
C ARG A 518 -27.02 -12.77 -23.37
N PRO A 519 -28.01 -12.65 -22.47
CA PRO A 519 -29.37 -12.52 -22.94
C PRO A 519 -29.39 -11.21 -23.70
N PHE A 520 -29.51 -11.29 -25.03
CA PHE A 520 -29.86 -10.12 -25.83
C PHE A 520 -31.06 -9.49 -25.11
N PRO A 521 -31.00 -8.21 -24.69
CA PRO A 521 -32.15 -7.59 -24.06
C PRO A 521 -33.28 -7.68 -25.07
N VAL A 522 -34.29 -8.52 -24.77
CA VAL A 522 -35.42 -8.77 -25.67
C VAL A 522 -36.09 -7.45 -26.07
N GLY A 523 -35.99 -6.42 -25.21
CA GLY A 523 -36.41 -5.05 -25.51
C GLY A 523 -35.67 -4.36 -26.67
N VAL A 524 -34.37 -4.61 -26.88
CA VAL A 524 -33.61 -4.04 -28.01
C VAL A 524 -33.93 -4.80 -29.30
N GLY A 525 -34.08 -6.12 -29.23
CA GLY A 525 -34.54 -6.92 -30.38
C GLY A 525 -35.95 -6.53 -30.83
N VAL A 526 -36.88 -6.35 -29.88
CA VAL A 526 -38.24 -5.88 -30.17
C VAL A 526 -38.23 -4.45 -30.68
N ALA A 527 -37.42 -3.55 -30.13
CA ALA A 527 -37.33 -2.17 -30.62
C ALA A 527 -36.77 -2.08 -32.04
N VAL A 528 -35.76 -2.88 -32.39
CA VAL A 528 -35.18 -2.92 -33.74
C VAL A 528 -36.15 -3.55 -34.74
N VAL A 529 -36.84 -4.64 -34.38
CA VAL A 529 -37.87 -5.26 -35.23
C VAL A 529 -39.07 -4.33 -35.40
N THR A 530 -39.48 -3.61 -34.36
CA THR A 530 -40.60 -2.65 -34.42
C THR A 530 -40.24 -1.42 -35.26
N ALA A 531 -39.01 -0.91 -35.12
CA ALA A 531 -38.51 0.19 -35.95
C ALA A 531 -38.35 -0.21 -37.42
N ALA A 532 -37.87 -1.43 -37.69
CA ALA A 532 -37.78 -1.97 -39.06
C ALA A 532 -39.16 -2.20 -39.68
N ALA A 533 -40.13 -2.69 -38.90
CA ALA A 533 -41.52 -2.85 -39.36
C ALA A 533 -42.20 -1.49 -39.63
N LEU A 534 -41.97 -0.48 -38.78
CA LEU A 534 -42.45 0.89 -39.00
C LEU A 534 -41.80 1.52 -40.24
N ALA A 535 -40.50 1.34 -40.45
CA ALA A 535 -39.80 1.82 -41.63
C ALA A 535 -40.30 1.14 -42.91
N ALA A 536 -40.59 -0.17 -42.87
CA ALA A 536 -41.16 -0.91 -44.01
C ALA A 536 -42.60 -0.46 -44.33
N VAL A 537 -43.42 -0.15 -43.31
CA VAL A 537 -44.79 0.37 -43.49
C VAL A 537 -44.79 1.80 -44.03
N VAL A 538 -43.84 2.64 -43.60
CA VAL A 538 -43.67 4.00 -44.12
C VAL A 538 -43.12 3.98 -45.55
N GLY A 539 -42.13 3.14 -45.84
CA GLY A 539 -41.59 2.96 -47.20
C GLY A 539 -42.59 2.36 -48.19
N ALA A 540 -43.47 1.46 -47.74
CA ALA A 540 -44.53 0.90 -48.58
C ALA A 540 -45.68 1.90 -48.86
N ARG A 541 -45.80 2.98 -48.08
CA ARG A 541 -46.77 4.07 -48.32
C ARG A 541 -46.24 5.18 -49.23
N GLU A 542 -44.93 5.22 -49.50
CA GLU A 542 -44.33 6.15 -50.47
C GLU A 542 -44.21 5.57 -51.88
N ILE A 543 -44.65 4.33 -52.11
CA ILE A 543 -44.71 3.72 -53.44
C ILE A 543 -46.19 3.52 -53.84
N GLU A 544 -46.91 4.63 -54.03
CA GLU A 544 -48.04 4.69 -54.96
C GLU A 544 -47.67 5.64 -56.10
N PHE A 545 -47.78 5.09 -57.31
CA PHE A 545 -47.23 5.54 -58.59
C PHE A 545 -47.67 6.96 -59.02
N GLU A 546 -46.73 7.69 -59.63
CA GLU A 546 -47.01 8.49 -60.83
C GLU A 546 -47.02 7.58 -62.07
#